data_AF-A0A9E5GW15-F1
#
_entry.id   AF-A0A9E5GW15-F1
#
_cell.length_a   1.000
_cell.length_b   1.000
_cell.length_c   1.000
_cell.angle_alpha   90.00
_cell.angle_beta   90.00
_cell.angle_gamma   90.00
#
_symmetry.space_group_name_H-M   'P 1'
#
loop_
_entity.id
_entity.type
_entity.pdbx_description
1 polymer ?
#
loop_
_entity_poly.entity_id
_entity_poly.type
_entity_poly.pdbx_seq_one_letter_code
_entity_poly.pdbx_strand_id
1 'polypeptide(L)'
;MLTNSQPNQIRLAHNGDITWQKDPTNPLPGEKIGRIVKGDHLTAPKAVADENELVKAAGVDVVQGAIQEWLDAYVRSGLEPMFRLLEDDITAEPAKKIAQKIFDWVGILPREEVQEYIDQMDEAARQSLRSKKIRFGPLLVYLPELKKPAAVRMQALLLTIWNDKPLPANVPSDGIVSFSIEGKEDVDKNYLRAIGYPVYGPRACRVDMLDRVVCAIYDNAKEGKFQAQHQMAEWLGSNIADLYAIIEAMGHKKINDPAVIAIKEEPEKVVPQEQGESAMTSEPDQIEKVQDDTPKDTNQAKPELATFALKRGKASQANAQPRAAAKPNTKFKNKEFTNPDKVSFKDKNKKPFNKKDHKQSKGKPEERERIYKAEAKTNPADSPFAILGQLKVANKDD
;
A
#
# COMPACT_ATOMS: atom_id res chain seq x y z
N MET A 1 -3.30 -22.44 33.44
CA MET A 1 -3.00 -21.03 33.06
C MET A 1 -3.14 -20.80 31.56
N LEU A 2 -2.65 -21.71 30.71
CA LEU A 2 -2.79 -21.55 29.25
C LEU A 2 -4.21 -21.65 28.72
N THR A 3 -5.05 -22.45 29.36
CA THR A 3 -6.43 -22.73 28.93
C THR A 3 -7.39 -21.55 29.03
N ASN A 4 -7.06 -20.54 29.84
CA ASN A 4 -7.82 -19.28 29.99
C ASN A 4 -7.03 -18.07 29.47
N SER A 5 -6.10 -18.30 28.53
CA SER A 5 -5.28 -17.21 28.00
C SER A 5 -6.12 -16.24 27.19
N GLN A 6 -5.81 -14.95 27.33
CA GLN A 6 -6.36 -13.93 26.45
C GLN A 6 -5.69 -14.03 25.08
N PRO A 7 -6.37 -13.67 23.97
CA PRO A 7 -5.81 -13.78 22.62
C PRO A 7 -4.50 -13.01 22.40
N ASN A 8 -4.24 -11.96 23.18
CA ASN A 8 -3.03 -11.13 23.13
C ASN A 8 -1.82 -11.73 23.88
N GLN A 9 -2.02 -12.81 24.64
CA GLN A 9 -0.95 -13.53 25.34
C GLN A 9 -0.26 -14.56 24.45
N ILE A 10 -0.89 -14.94 23.33
CA ILE A 10 -0.31 -15.85 22.34
C ILE A 10 0.17 -15.04 21.14
N ARG A 11 1.36 -15.33 20.65
CA ARG A 11 1.98 -14.66 19.49
C ARG A 11 2.58 -15.67 18.52
N LEU A 12 2.44 -15.38 17.22
CA LEU A 12 3.10 -16.12 16.15
C LEU A 12 4.41 -15.41 15.77
N ALA A 13 5.53 -16.11 15.92
CA ALA A 13 6.84 -15.63 15.53
C ALA A 13 7.11 -15.87 14.04
N HIS A 14 8.06 -15.12 13.47
CA HIS A 14 8.42 -15.19 12.04
C HIS A 14 9.01 -16.54 11.61
N ASN A 15 9.55 -17.29 12.56
CA ASN A 15 10.08 -18.64 12.37
C ASN A 15 8.99 -19.73 12.45
N GLY A 16 7.72 -19.35 12.63
CA GLY A 16 6.59 -20.28 12.76
C GLY A 16 6.35 -20.79 14.18
N ASP A 17 7.09 -20.33 15.18
CA ASP A 17 6.82 -20.76 16.55
C ASP A 17 5.63 -20.00 17.14
N ILE A 18 4.77 -20.73 17.85
CA ILE A 18 3.67 -20.19 18.64
C ILE A 18 4.16 -20.06 20.07
N THR A 19 4.15 -18.84 20.58
CA THR A 19 4.69 -18.51 21.90
C THR A 19 3.60 -17.94 22.80
N TRP A 20 3.70 -18.21 24.09
CA TRP A 20 2.80 -17.71 25.12
C TRP A 20 3.52 -16.83 26.13
N GLN A 21 2.84 -15.80 26.61
CA GLN A 21 3.31 -14.91 27.65
C GLN A 21 2.24 -14.65 28.70
N LYS A 22 2.66 -14.70 29.97
CA LYS A 22 1.79 -14.30 31.08
C LYS A 22 1.38 -12.83 30.98
N ASP A 23 2.34 -11.94 30.72
CA ASP A 23 2.09 -10.51 30.52
C ASP A 23 2.11 -10.16 29.02
N PRO A 24 0.97 -9.76 28.43
CA PRO A 24 0.87 -9.52 26.98
C PRO A 24 1.62 -8.28 26.52
N THR A 25 2.08 -7.42 27.43
CA THR A 25 2.86 -6.20 27.15
C THR A 25 4.36 -6.44 27.14
N ASN A 26 4.83 -7.64 27.51
CA ASN A 26 6.25 -7.95 27.56
C ASN A 26 6.86 -7.91 26.13
N PRO A 27 7.97 -7.18 25.92
CA PRO A 27 8.66 -7.14 24.64
C PRO A 27 9.53 -8.38 24.35
N LEU A 28 9.87 -9.18 25.37
CA LEU A 28 10.67 -10.40 25.20
C LEU A 28 9.91 -11.45 24.36
N PRO A 29 10.60 -12.44 23.77
CA PRO A 29 9.91 -13.60 23.20
C PRO A 29 9.23 -14.41 24.31
N GLY A 30 8.04 -14.96 24.03
CA GLY A 30 7.33 -15.82 24.97
C GLY A 30 7.91 -17.23 25.05
N GLU A 31 7.33 -18.03 25.94
CA GLU A 31 7.67 -19.45 26.04
C GLU A 31 7.01 -20.22 24.89
N LYS A 32 7.75 -21.11 24.24
CA LYS A 32 7.25 -21.86 23.07
C LYS A 32 6.24 -22.91 23.52
N ILE A 33 5.04 -22.84 22.94
CA ILE A 33 3.93 -23.76 23.23
C ILE A 33 3.53 -24.60 22.03
N GLY A 34 4.02 -24.27 20.84
CA GLY A 34 3.80 -25.04 19.63
C GLY A 34 4.41 -24.40 18.40
N ARG A 35 4.01 -24.90 17.23
CA ARG A 35 4.46 -24.43 15.93
C ARG A 35 3.33 -24.53 14.90
N ILE A 36 3.30 -23.60 13.97
CA ILE A 36 2.43 -23.69 12.79
C ILE A 36 3.03 -24.66 11.75
N VAL A 37 2.18 -25.50 11.18
CA VAL A 37 2.49 -26.44 10.12
C VAL A 37 1.47 -26.33 8.98
N LYS A 38 1.78 -26.97 7.86
CA LYS A 38 0.91 -27.00 6.69
C LYS A 38 -0.42 -27.68 7.05
N GLY A 39 -1.52 -26.99 6.76
CA GLY A 39 -2.88 -27.50 6.94
C GLY A 39 -3.49 -27.97 5.62
N ASP A 40 -4.83 -28.11 5.62
CA ASP A 40 -5.57 -28.65 4.48
C ASP A 40 -5.80 -27.60 3.37
N HIS A 41 -5.73 -26.31 3.72
CA HIS A 41 -5.83 -25.18 2.81
C HIS A 41 -4.79 -24.11 3.17
N LEU A 42 -4.38 -23.29 2.20
CA LEU A 42 -3.41 -22.20 2.41
C LEU A 42 -3.80 -21.26 3.55
N THR A 43 -5.10 -20.96 3.68
CA THR A 43 -5.66 -20.08 4.70
C THR A 43 -6.17 -20.82 5.94
N ALA A 44 -5.96 -22.14 6.03
CA ALA A 44 -6.35 -22.99 7.16
C ALA A 44 -5.16 -23.85 7.61
N PRO A 45 -4.10 -23.21 8.17
CA PRO A 45 -2.94 -23.93 8.68
C PRO A 45 -3.27 -24.75 9.92
N LYS A 46 -2.41 -25.72 10.24
CA LYS A 46 -2.53 -26.52 11.47
C LYS A 46 -1.51 -26.05 12.50
N ALA A 47 -1.88 -26.05 13.77
CA ALA A 47 -0.97 -25.86 14.88
C ALA A 47 -0.56 -27.23 15.43
N VAL A 48 0.68 -27.37 15.94
CA VAL A 48 1.16 -28.55 16.66
C VAL A 48 1.73 -28.09 17.98
N ALA A 49 1.17 -28.59 19.08
CA ALA A 49 1.61 -28.29 20.43
C ALA A 49 2.97 -28.94 20.71
N ASP A 50 3.82 -28.22 21.45
CA ASP A 50 5.08 -28.76 21.94
C ASP A 50 4.87 -29.63 23.19
N GLU A 51 5.84 -30.47 23.52
CA GLU A 51 5.81 -31.32 24.71
C GLU A 51 6.62 -30.76 25.90
N ASN A 52 6.75 -29.44 25.99
CA ASN A 52 7.48 -28.76 27.06
C ASN A 52 6.75 -28.91 28.40
N GLU A 53 7.47 -28.72 29.53
CA GLU A 53 6.90 -28.88 30.88
C GLU A 53 5.64 -28.04 31.08
N LEU A 54 5.63 -26.81 30.57
CA LEU A 54 4.49 -25.90 30.62
C LEU A 54 3.26 -26.45 29.88
N VAL A 55 3.44 -27.08 28.72
CA VAL A 55 2.34 -27.68 27.94
C VAL A 55 1.85 -28.96 28.59
N LYS A 56 2.77 -29.81 29.07
CA LYS A 56 2.46 -31.03 29.82
C LYS A 56 1.67 -30.73 31.09
N ALA A 57 2.03 -29.69 31.83
CA ALA A 57 1.32 -29.26 33.03
C ALA A 57 -0.11 -28.77 32.75
N ALA A 58 -0.38 -28.26 31.54
CA ALA A 58 -1.71 -27.81 31.12
C ALA A 58 -2.54 -28.88 30.39
N GLY A 59 -1.93 -30.00 30.01
CA GLY A 59 -2.51 -31.06 29.18
C GLY A 59 -2.30 -30.78 27.69
N VAL A 60 -1.54 -31.66 27.02
CA VAL A 60 -1.14 -31.49 25.60
C VAL A 60 -2.36 -31.36 24.69
N ASP A 61 -3.35 -32.24 24.82
CA ASP A 61 -4.56 -32.23 23.99
C ASP A 61 -5.39 -30.94 24.17
N VAL A 62 -5.41 -30.41 25.39
CA VAL A 62 -6.15 -29.18 25.70
C VAL A 62 -5.44 -27.98 25.09
N VAL A 63 -4.11 -27.92 25.21
CA VAL A 63 -3.31 -26.87 24.59
C VAL A 63 -3.39 -26.94 23.07
N GLN A 64 -3.31 -28.14 22.49
CA GLN A 64 -3.45 -28.37 21.05
C GLN A 64 -4.76 -27.79 20.49
N GLY A 65 -5.90 -28.04 21.14
CA GLY A 65 -7.18 -27.46 20.75
C GLY A 65 -7.19 -25.93 20.86
N ALA A 66 -6.67 -25.39 21.96
CA ALA A 66 -6.64 -23.95 22.21
C ALA A 66 -5.74 -23.18 21.22
N ILE A 67 -4.55 -23.72 20.88
CA ILE A 67 -3.66 -23.07 19.90
C ILE A 67 -4.22 -23.15 18.49
N GLN A 68 -4.94 -24.22 18.14
CA GLN A 68 -5.59 -24.33 16.83
C GLN A 68 -6.72 -23.31 16.69
N GLU A 69 -7.61 -23.22 17.68
CA GLU A 69 -8.70 -22.24 17.69
C GLU A 69 -8.16 -20.80 17.65
N TRP A 70 -7.12 -20.51 18.44
CA TRP A 70 -6.44 -19.22 18.38
C TRP A 70 -5.82 -18.95 17.01
N LEU A 71 -5.17 -19.93 16.39
CA LEU A 71 -4.53 -19.78 15.08
C LEU A 71 -5.56 -19.48 14.00
N ASP A 72 -6.68 -20.21 13.99
CA ASP A 72 -7.77 -20.00 13.04
C ASP A 72 -8.36 -18.58 13.18
N ALA A 73 -8.59 -18.12 14.40
CA ALA A 73 -9.05 -16.77 14.67
C ALA A 73 -8.01 -15.70 14.27
N TYR A 74 -6.73 -15.95 14.55
CA TYR A 74 -5.61 -15.06 14.21
C TYR A 74 -5.46 -14.89 12.70
N VAL A 75 -5.49 -15.99 11.94
CA VAL A 75 -5.44 -15.97 10.47
C VAL A 75 -6.68 -15.29 9.90
N ARG A 76 -7.87 -15.58 10.43
CA ARG A 76 -9.12 -14.96 10.00
C ARG A 76 -9.14 -13.45 10.23
N SER A 77 -8.57 -12.99 11.34
CA SER A 77 -8.45 -11.56 11.64
C SER A 77 -7.39 -10.87 10.77
N GLY A 78 -6.22 -11.49 10.59
CA GLY A 78 -5.12 -10.91 9.80
C GLY A 78 -5.40 -10.85 8.30
N LEU A 79 -6.17 -11.81 7.78
CA LEU A 79 -6.61 -11.89 6.37
C LEU A 79 -8.12 -11.65 6.22
N GLU A 80 -8.73 -10.88 7.11
CA GLU A 80 -10.16 -10.50 7.05
C GLU A 80 -10.62 -10.03 5.65
N PRO A 81 -9.83 -9.22 4.91
CA PRO A 81 -10.20 -8.80 3.55
C PRO A 81 -10.32 -9.95 2.53
N MET A 82 -9.69 -11.10 2.77
CA MET A 82 -9.86 -12.29 1.95
C MET A 82 -11.13 -13.04 2.33
N PHE A 83 -11.37 -13.27 3.63
CA PHE A 83 -12.52 -14.03 4.09
C PHE A 83 -13.86 -13.36 3.78
N ARG A 84 -13.91 -12.02 3.74
CA ARG A 84 -15.12 -11.29 3.32
C ARG A 84 -15.53 -11.57 1.86
N LEU A 85 -14.61 -12.07 1.02
CA LEU A 85 -14.92 -12.44 -0.37
C LEU A 85 -15.75 -13.71 -0.47
N LEU A 86 -15.78 -14.51 0.60
CA LEU A 86 -16.54 -15.76 0.69
C LEU A 86 -17.91 -15.59 1.33
N GLU A 87 -18.30 -14.37 1.69
CA GLU A 87 -19.62 -14.06 2.27
C GLU A 87 -20.74 -14.19 1.22
N ASP A 88 -21.93 -14.59 1.67
CA ASP A 88 -23.08 -14.90 0.81
C ASP A 88 -23.78 -13.67 0.20
N ASP A 89 -23.33 -12.45 0.52
CA ASP A 89 -23.88 -11.21 -0.03
C ASP A 89 -23.46 -10.97 -1.49
N ILE A 90 -22.47 -11.71 -2.01
CA ILE A 90 -22.09 -11.73 -3.42
C ILE A 90 -22.97 -12.75 -4.18
N THR A 91 -24.16 -12.31 -4.57
CA THR A 91 -25.17 -13.20 -5.19
C THR A 91 -24.98 -13.40 -6.70
N ALA A 92 -24.43 -12.42 -7.40
CA ALA A 92 -24.26 -12.49 -8.86
C ALA A 92 -23.11 -13.44 -9.24
N GLU A 93 -23.39 -14.42 -10.10
CA GLU A 93 -22.44 -15.47 -10.53
C GLU A 93 -21.09 -14.91 -11.05
N PRO A 94 -21.03 -13.89 -11.95
CA PRO A 94 -19.76 -13.33 -12.38
C PRO A 94 -18.96 -12.71 -11.23
N ALA A 95 -19.63 -12.04 -10.29
CA ALA A 95 -18.97 -11.43 -9.13
C ALA A 95 -18.44 -12.49 -8.17
N LYS A 96 -19.20 -13.56 -7.94
CA LYS A 96 -18.78 -14.69 -7.10
C LYS A 96 -17.54 -15.37 -7.66
N LYS A 97 -17.48 -15.59 -8.98
CA LYS A 97 -16.28 -16.14 -9.65
C LYS A 97 -15.07 -15.22 -9.51
N ILE A 98 -15.24 -13.90 -9.66
CA ILE A 98 -14.15 -12.93 -9.44
C ILE A 98 -13.66 -13.01 -7.98
N ALA A 99 -14.58 -13.02 -7.02
CA ALA A 99 -14.24 -13.09 -5.59
C ALA A 99 -13.47 -14.37 -5.24
N GLN A 100 -13.92 -15.52 -5.76
CA GLN A 100 -13.23 -16.81 -5.60
C GLN A 100 -11.83 -16.78 -6.24
N LYS A 101 -11.70 -16.29 -7.48
CA LYS A 101 -10.39 -16.16 -8.15
C LYS A 101 -9.42 -15.27 -7.37
N ILE A 102 -9.90 -14.16 -6.82
CA ILE A 102 -9.05 -13.28 -5.99
C ILE A 102 -8.64 -14.00 -4.70
N PHE A 103 -9.54 -14.75 -4.08
CA PHE A 103 -9.24 -15.54 -2.88
C PHE A 103 -8.17 -16.61 -3.15
N ASP A 104 -8.31 -17.38 -4.25
CA ASP A 104 -7.36 -18.40 -4.67
C ASP A 104 -5.97 -17.81 -4.98
N TRP A 105 -5.93 -16.60 -5.51
CA TRP A 105 -4.70 -15.85 -5.81
C TRP A 105 -4.16 -15.05 -4.63
N VAL A 106 -4.67 -15.30 -3.42
CA VAL A 106 -4.17 -14.68 -2.19
C VAL A 106 -4.31 -13.15 -2.23
N GLY A 107 -5.34 -12.67 -2.92
CA GLY A 107 -5.73 -11.27 -2.94
C GLY A 107 -5.15 -10.42 -4.08
N ILE A 108 -4.25 -10.95 -4.93
CA ILE A 108 -3.67 -10.20 -6.07
C ILE A 108 -3.66 -11.05 -7.34
N LEU A 109 -4.45 -10.62 -8.32
CA LEU A 109 -4.75 -11.37 -9.54
C LEU A 109 -4.47 -10.51 -10.80
N PRO A 110 -3.85 -11.05 -11.85
CA PRO A 110 -3.81 -10.38 -13.16
C PRO A 110 -5.21 -10.14 -13.70
N ARG A 111 -5.51 -8.90 -14.13
CA ARG A 111 -6.85 -8.53 -14.60
C ARG A 111 -7.31 -9.37 -15.79
N GLU A 112 -6.38 -9.83 -16.61
CA GLU A 112 -6.64 -10.69 -17.77
C GLU A 112 -7.37 -11.99 -17.37
N GLU A 113 -7.09 -12.55 -16.19
CA GLU A 113 -7.68 -13.81 -15.68
C GLU A 113 -9.18 -13.72 -15.35
N VAL A 114 -9.69 -12.50 -15.17
CA VAL A 114 -11.09 -12.24 -14.81
C VAL A 114 -11.81 -11.36 -15.84
N GLN A 115 -11.17 -11.10 -16.98
CA GLN A 115 -11.70 -10.17 -17.98
C GLN A 115 -13.07 -10.61 -18.50
N GLU A 116 -13.26 -11.91 -18.76
CA GLU A 116 -14.55 -12.46 -19.23
C GLU A 116 -15.68 -12.23 -18.23
N TYR A 117 -15.41 -12.38 -16.93
CA TYR A 117 -16.41 -12.14 -15.88
C TYR A 117 -16.68 -10.64 -15.70
N ILE A 118 -15.65 -9.80 -15.85
CA ILE A 118 -15.78 -8.34 -15.75
C ILE A 118 -16.75 -7.81 -16.82
N ASP A 119 -16.67 -8.37 -18.03
CA ASP A 119 -17.51 -7.98 -19.17
C ASP A 119 -18.96 -8.43 -19.00
N GLN A 120 -19.21 -9.47 -18.21
CA GLN A 120 -20.55 -10.00 -17.91
C GLN A 120 -21.23 -9.35 -16.69
N MET A 121 -20.55 -8.47 -15.95
CA MET A 121 -21.13 -7.86 -14.74
C MET A 121 -22.26 -6.87 -15.07
N ASP A 122 -23.33 -6.90 -14.27
CA ASP A 122 -24.35 -5.86 -14.21
C ASP A 122 -24.01 -4.81 -13.12
N GLU A 123 -24.86 -3.81 -12.93
CA GLU A 123 -24.59 -2.76 -11.93
C GLU A 123 -24.67 -3.29 -10.49
N ALA A 124 -25.55 -4.26 -10.22
CA ALA A 124 -25.67 -4.90 -8.91
C ALA A 124 -24.41 -5.69 -8.54
N ALA A 125 -23.88 -6.49 -9.46
CA ALA A 125 -22.62 -7.23 -9.32
C ALA A 125 -21.43 -6.29 -9.12
N ARG A 126 -21.37 -5.16 -9.85
CA ARG A 126 -20.33 -4.16 -9.64
C ARG A 126 -20.44 -3.53 -8.25
N GLN A 127 -21.65 -3.24 -7.79
CA GLN A 127 -21.86 -2.63 -6.47
C GLN A 127 -21.48 -3.58 -5.33
N SER A 128 -21.76 -4.89 -5.46
CA SER A 128 -21.34 -5.88 -4.45
C SER A 128 -19.82 -6.02 -4.38
N LEU A 129 -19.10 -6.02 -5.50
CA LEU A 129 -17.63 -6.07 -5.45
C LEU A 129 -17.00 -4.77 -4.92
N ARG A 130 -17.64 -3.61 -5.15
CA ARG A 130 -17.22 -2.32 -4.57
C ARG A 130 -17.36 -2.33 -3.05
N SER A 131 -18.41 -2.91 -2.47
CA SER A 131 -18.57 -3.00 -1.01
C SER A 131 -17.47 -3.86 -0.38
N LYS A 132 -16.98 -4.87 -1.10
CA LYS A 132 -15.80 -5.67 -0.72
C LYS A 132 -14.45 -4.97 -0.96
N LYS A 133 -14.45 -3.67 -1.26
CA LYS A 133 -13.25 -2.82 -1.46
C LYS A 133 -12.18 -3.41 -2.38
N ILE A 134 -12.60 -4.15 -3.40
CA ILE A 134 -11.69 -4.67 -4.42
C ILE A 134 -11.29 -3.52 -5.35
N ARG A 135 -9.98 -3.41 -5.62
CA ARG A 135 -9.44 -2.44 -6.57
C ARG A 135 -9.29 -3.10 -7.94
N PHE A 136 -9.99 -2.58 -8.93
CA PHE A 136 -9.82 -2.96 -10.33
C PHE A 136 -8.80 -2.03 -10.99
N GLY A 137 -7.52 -2.39 -10.90
CA GLY A 137 -6.44 -1.71 -11.61
C GLY A 137 -6.37 -2.11 -13.08
N PRO A 138 -5.68 -1.33 -13.95
CA PRO A 138 -5.61 -1.65 -15.38
C PRO A 138 -4.90 -2.98 -15.68
N LEU A 139 -3.89 -3.33 -14.88
CA LEU A 139 -3.13 -4.59 -15.00
C LEU A 139 -3.54 -5.65 -13.97
N LEU A 140 -3.83 -5.25 -12.74
CA LEU A 140 -4.04 -6.14 -11.61
C LEU A 140 -5.35 -5.81 -10.90
N VAL A 141 -6.06 -6.83 -10.45
CA VAL A 141 -7.19 -6.73 -9.52
C VAL A 141 -6.69 -7.18 -8.15
N TYR A 142 -6.87 -6.34 -7.12
CA TYR A 142 -6.31 -6.63 -5.81
C TYR A 142 -7.10 -6.05 -4.63
N LEU A 143 -6.80 -6.54 -3.42
CA LEU A 143 -7.32 -6.02 -2.15
C LEU A 143 -6.31 -5.02 -1.54
N PRO A 144 -6.59 -3.70 -1.53
CA PRO A 144 -5.65 -2.70 -1.04
C PRO A 144 -5.27 -2.85 0.44
N GLU A 145 -6.11 -3.50 1.24
CA GLU A 145 -5.90 -3.70 2.67
C GLU A 145 -4.81 -4.74 2.98
N LEU A 146 -4.52 -5.66 2.04
CA LEU A 146 -3.51 -6.70 2.21
C LEU A 146 -2.07 -6.19 2.06
N LYS A 147 -1.87 -4.95 1.60
CA LYS A 147 -0.52 -4.34 1.51
C LYS A 147 0.08 -3.97 2.87
N LYS A 148 -0.68 -4.08 3.96
CA LYS A 148 -0.21 -3.75 5.32
C LYS A 148 0.87 -4.76 5.74
N PRO A 149 1.95 -4.34 6.42
CA PRO A 149 3.04 -5.25 6.77
C PRO A 149 2.63 -6.51 7.53
N ALA A 150 1.66 -6.40 8.45
CA ALA A 150 1.14 -7.56 9.18
C ALA A 150 0.47 -8.60 8.27
N ALA A 151 -0.34 -8.15 7.29
CA ALA A 151 -0.98 -9.04 6.33
C ALA A 151 0.05 -9.65 5.37
N VAL A 152 1.00 -8.85 4.88
CA VAL A 152 2.12 -9.31 4.02
C VAL A 152 2.93 -10.41 4.72
N ARG A 153 3.31 -10.20 5.99
CA ARG A 153 4.05 -11.20 6.77
C ARG A 153 3.24 -12.48 6.99
N MET A 154 1.94 -12.36 7.25
CA MET A 154 1.07 -13.52 7.40
C MET A 154 0.92 -14.29 6.08
N GLN A 155 0.67 -13.61 4.96
CA GLN A 155 0.62 -14.24 3.63
C GLN A 155 1.93 -14.95 3.30
N ALA A 156 3.06 -14.28 3.52
CA ALA A 156 4.39 -14.82 3.28
C ALA A 156 4.66 -16.08 4.11
N LEU A 157 4.32 -16.06 5.40
CA LEU A 157 4.44 -17.21 6.29
C LEU A 157 3.59 -18.38 5.81
N LEU A 158 2.31 -18.15 5.51
CA LEU A 158 1.40 -19.20 5.04
C LEU A 158 1.85 -19.78 3.70
N LEU A 159 2.25 -18.94 2.75
CA LEU A 159 2.77 -19.38 1.45
C LEU A 159 4.08 -20.15 1.58
N THR A 160 4.96 -19.75 2.49
CA THR A 160 6.24 -20.44 2.73
C THR A 160 5.99 -21.85 3.26
N ILE A 161 5.10 -21.99 4.26
CA ILE A 161 4.71 -23.28 4.82
C ILE A 161 3.97 -24.14 3.78
N TRP A 162 3.05 -23.52 3.01
CA TRP A 162 2.28 -24.23 1.99
C TRP A 162 3.15 -24.81 0.87
N ASN A 163 4.19 -24.07 0.47
CA ASN A 163 5.15 -24.49 -0.55
C ASN A 163 6.31 -25.32 0.03
N ASP A 164 6.22 -25.77 1.29
CA ASP A 164 7.23 -26.58 1.97
C ASP A 164 8.64 -25.95 1.94
N LYS A 165 8.69 -24.60 1.97
CA LYS A 165 9.94 -23.81 2.02
C LYS A 165 10.36 -23.58 3.49
N PRO A 166 11.66 -23.42 3.77
CA PRO A 166 12.13 -23.17 5.14
C PRO A 166 11.70 -21.80 5.64
N LEU A 167 11.34 -21.73 6.93
CA LEU A 167 11.14 -20.48 7.66
C LEU A 167 12.49 -19.93 8.17
N PRO A 168 12.64 -18.61 8.38
CA PRO A 168 11.63 -17.56 8.23
C PRO A 168 11.27 -17.24 6.78
N ALA A 169 10.03 -16.82 6.55
CA ALA A 169 9.55 -16.43 5.23
C ALA A 169 10.34 -15.22 4.68
N ASN A 170 10.70 -15.27 3.41
CA ASN A 170 11.36 -14.15 2.74
C ASN A 170 10.34 -13.04 2.48
N VAL A 171 10.49 -11.91 3.15
CA VAL A 171 9.64 -10.71 2.99
C VAL A 171 10.50 -9.48 2.74
N PRO A 172 10.07 -8.57 1.84
CA PRO A 172 10.72 -7.28 1.68
C PRO A 172 10.61 -6.44 2.97
N SER A 173 11.58 -5.55 3.19
CA SER A 173 11.56 -4.64 4.35
C SER A 173 10.32 -3.74 4.36
N ASP A 174 9.79 -3.49 5.55
CA ASP A 174 8.60 -2.66 5.72
C ASP A 174 8.80 -1.27 5.09
N GLY A 175 7.84 -0.84 4.28
CA GLY A 175 7.86 0.48 3.62
C GLY A 175 8.62 0.55 2.30
N ILE A 176 9.33 -0.50 1.88
CA ILE A 176 10.01 -0.51 0.59
C ILE A 176 8.99 -0.44 -0.57
N VAL A 177 9.29 0.37 -1.57
CA VAL A 177 8.39 0.56 -2.72
C VAL A 177 8.71 -0.40 -3.86
N SER A 178 9.99 -0.59 -4.15
CA SER A 178 10.44 -1.61 -5.09
C SER A 178 11.85 -2.05 -4.75
N PHE A 179 12.25 -3.22 -5.26
CA PHE A 179 13.61 -3.71 -5.16
C PHE A 179 13.99 -4.47 -6.42
N SER A 180 15.29 -4.50 -6.72
CA SER A 180 15.81 -5.27 -7.86
C SER A 180 15.75 -6.77 -7.59
N ILE A 181 15.39 -7.51 -8.65
CA ILE A 181 15.44 -8.96 -8.70
C ILE A 181 16.57 -9.48 -9.59
N GLU A 182 17.33 -8.60 -10.23
CA GLU A 182 18.48 -8.99 -11.03
C GLU A 182 19.52 -9.73 -10.19
N GLY A 183 20.12 -10.78 -10.76
CA GLY A 183 21.09 -11.62 -10.07
C GLY A 183 20.50 -12.58 -9.02
N LYS A 184 19.17 -12.67 -8.89
CA LYS A 184 18.50 -13.67 -8.05
C LYS A 184 17.98 -14.82 -8.92
N GLU A 185 18.60 -15.99 -8.79
CA GLU A 185 18.36 -17.14 -9.68
C GLU A 185 17.05 -17.90 -9.40
N ASP A 186 16.42 -17.71 -8.23
CA ASP A 186 15.21 -18.46 -7.82
C ASP A 186 14.07 -17.55 -7.32
N VAL A 187 13.74 -16.54 -8.14
CA VAL A 187 12.65 -15.60 -7.82
C VAL A 187 11.30 -16.17 -8.23
N ASP A 188 10.55 -16.66 -7.25
CA ASP A 188 9.16 -17.04 -7.43
C ASP A 188 8.26 -15.80 -7.62
N LYS A 189 7.93 -15.52 -8.88
CA LYS A 189 7.07 -14.39 -9.28
C LYS A 189 5.67 -14.49 -8.70
N ASN A 190 5.15 -15.70 -8.52
CA ASN A 190 3.80 -15.92 -7.98
C ASN A 190 3.79 -15.61 -6.48
N TYR A 191 4.80 -16.08 -5.75
CA TYR A 191 5.01 -15.75 -4.35
C TYR A 191 5.13 -14.23 -4.14
N LEU A 192 6.01 -13.56 -4.88
CA LEU A 192 6.21 -12.10 -4.75
C LEU A 192 4.94 -11.30 -5.06
N ARG A 193 4.19 -11.70 -6.10
CA ARG A 193 2.91 -11.08 -6.41
C ARG A 193 1.90 -11.27 -5.27
N ALA A 194 1.78 -12.49 -4.73
CA ALA A 194 0.83 -12.80 -3.67
C ALA A 194 1.08 -11.98 -2.39
N ILE A 195 2.34 -11.66 -2.08
CA ILE A 195 2.71 -10.82 -0.93
C ILE A 195 2.71 -9.30 -1.23
N GLY A 196 2.23 -8.86 -2.40
CA GLY A 196 2.08 -7.44 -2.72
C GLY A 196 3.14 -6.82 -3.65
N TYR A 197 4.09 -7.61 -4.14
CA TYR A 197 5.22 -7.15 -4.95
C TYR A 197 5.28 -7.86 -6.31
N PRO A 198 4.31 -7.62 -7.22
CA PRO A 198 4.40 -8.16 -8.57
C PRO A 198 5.70 -7.77 -9.28
N VAL A 199 6.24 -8.72 -10.04
CA VAL A 199 7.49 -8.58 -10.78
C VAL A 199 7.22 -8.09 -12.19
N TYR A 200 7.83 -6.95 -12.55
CA TYR A 200 7.82 -6.40 -13.90
C TYR A 200 9.24 -5.96 -14.27
N GLY A 201 9.73 -6.44 -15.41
CA GLY A 201 11.12 -6.22 -15.83
C GLY A 201 12.11 -6.69 -14.75
N PRO A 202 13.13 -5.89 -14.40
CA PRO A 202 14.14 -6.24 -13.43
C PRO A 202 13.74 -5.98 -11.96
N ARG A 203 12.49 -5.57 -11.68
CA ARG A 203 12.07 -5.16 -10.33
C ARG A 203 10.80 -5.83 -9.85
N ALA A 204 10.74 -6.03 -8.54
CA ALA A 204 9.50 -6.30 -7.83
C ALA A 204 8.97 -4.99 -7.25
N CYS A 205 7.76 -4.59 -7.62
CA CYS A 205 7.19 -3.28 -7.28
C CYS A 205 5.93 -3.44 -6.45
N ARG A 206 5.77 -2.60 -5.42
CA ARG A 206 4.56 -2.62 -4.58
C ARG A 206 3.32 -2.33 -5.44
N VAL A 207 2.31 -3.18 -5.29
CA VAL A 207 1.14 -3.24 -6.18
C VAL A 207 0.42 -1.89 -6.36
N ASP A 208 0.32 -1.07 -5.31
CA ASP A 208 -0.38 0.22 -5.38
C ASP A 208 0.44 1.33 -6.06
N MET A 209 1.76 1.30 -5.96
CA MET A 209 2.64 2.23 -6.68
C MET A 209 2.72 1.85 -8.16
N LEU A 210 2.73 0.55 -8.45
CA LEU A 210 2.58 0.06 -9.81
C LEU A 210 1.22 0.49 -10.41
N ASP A 211 0.10 0.29 -9.69
CA ASP A 211 -1.23 0.73 -10.15
C ASP A 211 -1.26 2.24 -10.46
N ARG A 212 -0.61 3.04 -9.60
CA ARG A 212 -0.49 4.50 -9.78
C ARG A 212 0.25 4.87 -11.07
N VAL A 213 1.40 4.26 -11.33
CA VAL A 213 2.18 4.49 -12.55
C VAL A 213 1.36 4.12 -13.78
N VAL A 214 0.71 2.95 -13.74
CA VAL A 214 -0.09 2.45 -14.85
C VAL A 214 -1.28 3.37 -15.13
N CYS A 215 -1.98 3.83 -14.10
CA CYS A 215 -3.06 4.81 -14.27
C CYS A 215 -2.54 6.10 -14.93
N ALA A 216 -1.41 6.64 -14.47
CA ALA A 216 -0.81 7.83 -15.06
C ALA A 216 -0.38 7.63 -16.53
N ILE A 217 0.07 6.42 -16.90
CA ILE A 217 0.36 6.07 -18.30
C ILE A 217 -0.92 6.16 -19.16
N TYR A 218 -2.01 5.57 -18.70
CA TYR A 218 -3.28 5.59 -19.44
C TYR A 218 -3.93 6.98 -19.48
N ASP A 219 -3.82 7.77 -18.41
CA ASP A 219 -4.39 9.13 -18.34
C ASP A 219 -3.66 10.12 -19.25
N ASN A 220 -2.34 9.96 -19.41
CA ASN A 220 -1.52 10.85 -20.25
C ASN A 220 -1.39 10.38 -21.70
N ALA A 221 -1.94 9.21 -22.04
CA ALA A 221 -1.83 8.68 -23.39
C ALA A 221 -2.71 9.46 -24.38
N LYS A 222 -2.10 9.96 -25.45
CA LYS A 222 -2.76 10.62 -26.59
C LYS A 222 -2.51 9.81 -27.85
N GLU A 223 -3.57 9.50 -28.60
CA GLU A 223 -3.49 8.73 -29.85
C GLU A 223 -2.77 7.37 -29.69
N GLY A 224 -2.87 6.76 -28.52
CA GLY A 224 -2.21 5.49 -28.21
C GLY A 224 -0.71 5.59 -27.95
N LYS A 225 -0.16 6.79 -27.75
CA LYS A 225 1.23 7.05 -27.37
C LYS A 225 1.29 7.83 -26.06
N PHE A 226 2.33 7.62 -25.28
CA PHE A 226 2.59 8.39 -24.06
C PHE A 226 4.08 8.61 -23.86
N GLN A 227 4.44 9.70 -23.21
CA GLN A 227 5.83 9.96 -22.80
C GLN A 227 6.02 9.51 -21.35
N ALA A 228 7.11 8.78 -21.07
CA ALA A 228 7.47 8.47 -19.70
C ALA A 228 7.75 9.76 -18.92
N GLN A 229 7.47 9.78 -17.63
CA GLN A 229 7.69 10.96 -16.77
C GLN A 229 8.64 10.59 -15.63
N HIS A 230 9.51 11.52 -15.23
CA HIS A 230 10.42 11.31 -14.09
C HIS A 230 9.66 10.93 -12.81
N GLN A 231 8.47 11.51 -12.64
CA GLN A 231 7.60 11.21 -11.51
C GLN A 231 7.25 9.71 -11.42
N MET A 232 7.18 8.99 -12.55
CA MET A 232 6.94 7.54 -12.56
C MET A 232 8.13 6.77 -11.98
N ALA A 233 9.37 7.16 -12.30
CA ALA A 233 10.57 6.56 -11.73
C ALA A 233 10.68 6.87 -10.23
N GLU A 234 10.36 8.10 -9.82
CA GLU A 234 10.33 8.52 -8.42
C GLU A 234 9.31 7.73 -7.61
N TRP A 235 8.10 7.51 -8.14
CA TRP A 235 7.08 6.69 -7.47
C TRP A 235 7.49 5.23 -7.31
N LEU A 236 8.25 4.67 -8.24
CA LEU A 236 8.75 3.30 -8.14
C LEU A 236 10.03 3.21 -7.33
N GLY A 237 10.74 4.31 -7.09
CA GLY A 237 12.10 4.27 -6.52
C GLY A 237 13.06 3.50 -7.44
N SER A 238 12.90 3.65 -8.75
CA SER A 238 13.73 2.98 -9.76
C SER A 238 14.58 3.98 -10.54
N ASN A 239 15.64 3.51 -11.18
CA ASN A 239 16.32 4.31 -12.19
C ASN A 239 15.45 4.42 -13.47
N ILE A 240 15.88 5.23 -14.45
CA ILE A 240 15.15 5.44 -15.69
C ILE A 240 15.18 4.20 -16.60
N ALA A 241 16.28 3.46 -16.63
CA ALA A 241 16.42 2.24 -17.42
C ALA A 241 15.46 1.13 -16.93
N ASP A 242 15.39 0.91 -15.62
CA ASP A 242 14.46 0.03 -14.93
C ASP A 242 13.01 0.45 -15.22
N LEU A 243 12.71 1.76 -15.20
CA LEU A 243 11.37 2.26 -15.55
C LEU A 243 11.00 1.83 -16.98
N TYR A 244 11.91 1.98 -17.93
CA TYR A 244 11.67 1.57 -19.32
C TYR A 244 11.46 0.06 -19.42
N ALA A 245 12.29 -0.74 -18.74
CA ALA A 245 12.15 -2.19 -18.72
C ALA A 245 10.83 -2.64 -18.05
N ILE A 246 10.36 -1.95 -17.01
CA ILE A 246 9.05 -2.17 -16.40
C ILE A 246 7.93 -1.86 -17.39
N ILE A 247 8.00 -0.73 -18.08
CA ILE A 247 7.02 -0.32 -19.10
C ILE A 247 6.95 -1.33 -20.25
N GLU A 248 8.09 -1.81 -20.72
CA GLU A 248 8.18 -2.83 -21.76
C GLU A 248 7.63 -4.19 -21.28
N ALA A 249 7.92 -4.58 -20.04
CA ALA A 249 7.39 -5.81 -19.44
C ALA A 249 5.85 -5.78 -19.26
N MET A 250 5.24 -4.59 -19.16
CA MET A 250 3.78 -4.43 -19.18
C MET A 250 3.18 -4.57 -20.60
N GLY A 251 4.03 -4.65 -21.63
CA GLY A 251 3.66 -4.84 -23.03
C GLY A 251 3.58 -3.56 -23.87
N HIS A 252 4.05 -2.42 -23.34
CA HIS A 252 4.16 -1.18 -24.10
C HIS A 252 5.42 -1.19 -24.98
N LYS A 253 5.37 -0.57 -26.16
CA LYS A 253 6.50 -0.57 -27.11
C LYS A 253 7.23 0.77 -27.08
N LYS A 254 8.54 0.77 -26.87
CA LYS A 254 9.37 1.99 -26.97
C LYS A 254 9.42 2.47 -28.43
N ILE A 255 9.14 3.76 -28.68
CA ILE A 255 9.14 4.36 -30.03
C ILE A 255 10.35 5.29 -30.20
N ASN A 256 10.49 6.29 -29.31
CA ASN A 256 11.52 7.32 -29.40
C ASN A 256 12.23 7.47 -28.05
N ASP A 257 13.56 7.59 -28.08
CA ASP A 257 14.37 7.92 -26.90
C ASP A 257 15.09 9.25 -27.13
N PRO A 258 14.56 10.39 -26.66
CA PRO A 258 15.21 11.69 -26.83
C PRO A 258 16.61 11.73 -26.18
N ALA A 259 16.89 10.90 -25.18
CA ALA A 259 18.24 10.79 -24.58
C ALA A 259 19.26 10.15 -25.54
N VAL A 260 18.83 9.27 -26.45
CA VAL A 260 19.72 8.66 -27.47
C VAL A 260 19.91 9.59 -28.69
N ILE A 261 18.92 10.44 -28.98
CA ILE A 261 19.02 11.45 -30.05
C ILE A 261 20.04 12.53 -29.66
N ALA A 262 20.04 12.99 -28.40
CA ALA A 262 21.02 13.95 -27.90
C ALA A 262 22.47 13.41 -27.96
N ILE A 263 22.69 12.11 -27.74
CA ILE A 263 24.02 11.47 -27.87
C ILE A 263 24.44 11.33 -29.35
N LYS A 264 23.49 11.25 -30.29
CA LYS A 264 23.78 11.25 -31.75
C LYS A 264 23.99 12.66 -32.32
N GLU A 265 23.46 13.69 -31.67
CA GLU A 265 23.61 15.10 -32.08
C GLU A 265 24.86 15.77 -31.52
N GLU A 266 25.67 15.08 -30.72
CA GLU A 266 27.09 15.41 -30.53
C GLU A 266 27.99 14.60 -31.48
N PRO A 267 28.10 14.93 -32.78
CA PRO A 267 29.23 14.50 -33.57
C PRO A 267 30.40 15.46 -33.33
N GLU A 268 31.56 14.90 -33.03
CA GLU A 268 32.83 15.29 -33.63
C GLU A 268 33.09 16.80 -33.79
N LYS A 269 33.50 17.47 -32.72
CA LYS A 269 34.52 18.52 -32.89
C LYS A 269 35.88 17.86 -33.01
N VAL A 270 36.19 17.43 -34.23
CA VAL A 270 37.56 17.18 -34.68
C VAL A 270 38.30 18.52 -34.68
N VAL A 271 39.41 18.61 -33.96
CA VAL A 271 40.50 19.56 -34.26
C VAL A 271 41.80 18.75 -34.38
N PRO A 272 42.62 18.94 -35.44
CA PRO A 272 43.78 18.09 -35.76
C PRO A 272 44.99 18.23 -34.82
N GLN A 273 45.85 17.21 -34.88
CA GLN A 273 47.12 16.99 -34.14
C GLN A 273 48.21 18.05 -34.42
N GLU A 274 49.10 18.31 -33.44
CA GLU A 274 50.55 18.01 -33.54
C GLU A 274 51.32 18.23 -32.21
N GLN A 275 52.50 17.59 -32.14
CA GLN A 275 53.31 17.20 -30.98
C GLN A 275 54.14 18.33 -30.34
N GLY A 276 54.52 18.15 -29.06
CA GLY A 276 55.58 18.90 -28.39
C GLY A 276 55.84 18.44 -26.94
N GLU A 277 56.99 17.82 -26.71
CA GLU A 277 57.56 17.43 -25.40
C GLU A 277 57.70 18.60 -24.41
N SER A 278 57.41 18.36 -23.12
CA SER A 278 58.39 18.45 -22.02
C SER A 278 57.72 18.47 -20.62
N ALA A 279 58.48 17.90 -19.69
CA ALA A 279 58.22 17.54 -18.31
C ALA A 279 57.85 18.65 -17.28
N MET A 280 57.27 18.13 -16.18
CA MET A 280 57.58 18.39 -14.76
C MET A 280 56.63 19.24 -13.87
N THR A 281 56.08 18.50 -12.88
CA THR A 281 55.88 18.82 -11.44
C THR A 281 55.07 20.03 -10.98
N SER A 282 53.98 19.79 -10.24
CA SER A 282 53.94 19.88 -8.75
C SER A 282 52.51 19.70 -8.21
N GLU A 283 52.30 18.72 -7.32
CA GLU A 283 51.24 18.72 -6.29
C GLU A 283 51.59 19.76 -5.18
N PRO A 284 50.82 19.87 -4.08
CA PRO A 284 49.41 20.26 -3.93
C PRO A 284 49.30 21.46 -2.97
N ASP A 285 48.16 22.18 -2.94
CA ASP A 285 47.77 22.77 -1.65
C ASP A 285 46.27 23.05 -1.52
N GLN A 286 45.80 22.89 -0.30
CA GLN A 286 44.41 22.97 0.13
C GLN A 286 44.06 24.38 0.67
N ILE A 287 42.74 24.58 0.88
CA ILE A 287 42.08 25.39 1.94
C ILE A 287 41.50 26.78 1.55
N GLU A 288 40.16 26.76 1.55
CA GLU A 288 39.17 27.72 2.06
C GLU A 288 38.70 28.98 1.30
N LYS A 289 37.41 28.88 0.94
CA LYS A 289 36.29 29.82 1.19
C LYS A 289 36.48 31.28 0.78
N VAL A 290 35.79 31.63 -0.31
CA VAL A 290 35.03 32.88 -0.37
C VAL A 290 33.61 32.53 -0.83
N GLN A 291 32.64 32.90 0.00
CA GLN A 291 31.22 32.93 -0.33
C GLN A 291 31.03 33.89 -1.51
N ASP A 292 30.41 33.42 -2.59
CA ASP A 292 29.72 34.32 -3.50
C ASP A 292 28.25 33.91 -3.57
N ASP A 293 27.43 34.91 -3.32
CA ASP A 293 25.99 34.87 -3.14
C ASP A 293 25.39 34.86 -4.54
N THR A 294 24.76 33.77 -4.96
CA THR A 294 24.04 33.75 -6.25
C THR A 294 22.74 32.96 -6.11
N PRO A 295 21.60 33.50 -6.57
CA PRO A 295 20.29 32.95 -6.26
C PRO A 295 20.12 31.55 -6.83
N LYS A 296 19.61 30.65 -6.00
CA LYS A 296 19.23 29.28 -6.36
C LYS A 296 17.97 29.33 -7.23
N ASP A 297 18.17 29.57 -8.52
CA ASP A 297 17.10 29.45 -9.53
C ASP A 297 16.89 27.97 -9.83
N THR A 298 16.14 27.29 -8.95
CA THR A 298 15.70 25.90 -9.15
C THR A 298 14.57 25.86 -10.18
N ASN A 299 14.93 25.87 -11.45
CA ASN A 299 14.09 25.28 -12.49
C ASN A 299 14.94 24.75 -13.66
N GLN A 300 15.87 23.85 -13.38
CA GLN A 300 16.43 23.00 -14.43
C GLN A 300 15.33 21.99 -14.82
N ALA A 301 14.75 22.19 -16.01
CA ALA A 301 13.83 21.25 -16.61
C ALA A 301 14.53 19.89 -16.76
N LYS A 302 14.06 18.88 -16.03
CA LYS A 302 14.59 17.51 -16.14
C LYS A 302 14.46 17.04 -17.61
N PRO A 303 15.47 16.36 -18.18
CA PRO A 303 15.53 16.02 -19.60
C PRO A 303 14.36 15.16 -20.04
N GLU A 304 13.73 15.48 -21.15
CA GLU A 304 12.59 14.70 -21.66
C GLU A 304 12.90 13.19 -21.75
N LEU A 305 11.96 12.34 -21.33
CA LEU A 305 12.13 10.89 -21.32
C LEU A 305 11.52 10.26 -22.58
N ALA A 306 11.82 8.97 -22.80
CA ALA A 306 11.35 8.17 -23.93
C ALA A 306 9.82 8.14 -24.09
N THR A 307 9.39 8.11 -25.36
CA THR A 307 8.00 7.93 -25.78
C THR A 307 7.70 6.46 -26.10
N PHE A 308 6.56 5.98 -25.63
CA PHE A 308 6.08 4.61 -25.77
C PHE A 308 4.71 4.56 -26.46
N ALA A 309 4.44 3.47 -27.18
CA ALA A 309 3.14 3.07 -27.69
C ALA A 309 2.41 2.17 -26.69
N LEU A 310 1.13 2.45 -26.45
CA LEU A 310 0.26 1.60 -25.63
C LEU A 310 0.07 0.21 -26.26
N LYS A 311 -0.01 -0.83 -25.42
CA LYS A 311 -0.48 -2.17 -25.81
C LYS A 311 -1.93 -2.01 -26.28
N ARG A 312 -2.19 -2.18 -27.59
CA ARG A 312 -3.56 -2.12 -28.13
C ARG A 312 -4.35 -3.31 -27.59
N GLY A 313 -5.22 -3.08 -26.60
CA GLY A 313 -6.24 -4.05 -26.20
C GLY A 313 -7.38 -4.13 -27.23
N LYS A 314 -8.21 -5.18 -27.19
CA LYS A 314 -9.37 -5.35 -28.09
C LYS A 314 -10.32 -4.14 -28.15
N ALA A 315 -10.32 -3.27 -27.13
CA ALA A 315 -11.08 -2.01 -27.09
C ALA A 315 -10.56 -0.90 -28.02
N SER A 316 -9.39 -1.06 -28.66
CA SER A 316 -8.81 -0.08 -29.58
C SER A 316 -9.18 -0.31 -31.06
N GLN A 317 -10.03 -1.30 -31.38
CA GLN A 317 -10.60 -1.41 -32.73
C GLN A 317 -11.59 -0.25 -32.94
N ALA A 318 -11.10 0.85 -33.51
CA ALA A 318 -11.72 1.95 -34.29
C ALA A 318 -13.21 2.34 -34.10
N ASN A 319 -13.91 1.85 -33.08
CA ASN A 319 -15.35 2.03 -32.87
C ASN A 319 -15.72 2.12 -31.38
N ALA A 320 -14.74 2.40 -30.51
CA ALA A 320 -15.02 2.84 -29.16
C ALA A 320 -15.33 4.34 -29.19
N GLN A 321 -16.61 4.70 -29.06
CA GLN A 321 -17.00 6.09 -28.80
C GLN A 321 -16.22 6.60 -27.58
N PRO A 322 -15.63 7.81 -27.65
CA PRO A 322 -14.88 8.36 -26.54
C PRO A 322 -15.79 8.43 -25.31
N ARG A 323 -15.32 7.88 -24.19
CA ARG A 323 -15.99 8.00 -22.90
C ARG A 323 -16.09 9.48 -22.59
N ALA A 324 -17.27 10.06 -22.74
CA ALA A 324 -17.49 11.47 -22.47
C ALA A 324 -17.06 11.76 -21.03
N ALA A 325 -16.08 12.65 -20.87
CA ALA A 325 -15.74 13.21 -19.57
C ALA A 325 -17.03 13.80 -18.98
N ALA A 326 -17.56 13.18 -17.93
CA ALA A 326 -18.65 13.73 -17.16
C ALA A 326 -18.16 15.04 -16.55
N LYS A 327 -18.57 16.17 -17.16
CA LYS A 327 -18.32 17.50 -16.61
C LYS A 327 -18.99 17.58 -15.23
N PRO A 328 -18.35 18.17 -14.21
CA PRO A 328 -19.03 18.46 -12.96
C PRO A 328 -20.22 19.38 -13.24
N ASN A 329 -21.39 19.00 -12.74
CA ASN A 329 -22.68 19.58 -13.10
C ASN A 329 -22.87 20.93 -12.38
N THR A 330 -22.26 22.00 -12.89
CA THR A 330 -22.50 23.38 -12.42
C THR A 330 -23.46 24.10 -13.36
N LYS A 331 -24.77 23.86 -13.20
CA LYS A 331 -25.84 24.74 -13.72
C LYS A 331 -27.08 24.70 -12.80
N PHE A 332 -27.00 25.36 -11.65
CA PHE A 332 -28.19 25.99 -11.08
C PHE A 332 -28.39 27.34 -11.80
N LYS A 333 -29.34 27.39 -12.72
CA LYS A 333 -29.92 28.64 -13.21
C LYS A 333 -31.35 28.71 -12.70
N ASN A 334 -31.62 29.76 -11.93
CA ASN A 334 -32.95 30.18 -11.52
C ASN A 334 -33.90 30.20 -12.72
N LYS A 335 -35.02 29.48 -12.60
CA LYS A 335 -36.21 29.72 -13.40
C LYS A 335 -37.38 29.85 -12.44
N GLU A 336 -37.82 31.10 -12.29
CA GLU A 336 -39.15 31.44 -11.80
C GLU A 336 -40.18 30.69 -12.64
N PHE A 337 -41.05 29.94 -11.97
CA PHE A 337 -42.28 29.43 -12.55
C PHE A 337 -43.45 30.12 -11.85
N THR A 338 -44.04 31.06 -12.56
CA THR A 338 -45.35 31.64 -12.29
C THR A 338 -46.41 30.57 -12.52
N ASN A 339 -47.17 30.21 -11.48
CA ASN A 339 -48.36 29.38 -11.58
C ASN A 339 -49.57 30.24 -11.98
N PRO A 340 -50.25 29.97 -13.10
CA PRO A 340 -51.66 30.28 -13.24
C PRO A 340 -52.49 29.09 -12.70
N ASP A 341 -53.73 29.40 -12.32
CA ASP A 341 -54.80 28.46 -11.93
C ASP A 341 -54.87 28.05 -10.45
N LYS A 342 -55.38 29.02 -9.67
CA LYS A 342 -56.19 28.75 -8.47
C LYS A 342 -57.61 28.38 -8.90
N VAL A 343 -58.14 27.27 -8.38
CA VAL A 343 -59.58 27.17 -8.06
C VAL A 343 -59.71 26.73 -6.60
N SER A 344 -60.41 27.56 -5.84
CA SER A 344 -60.61 27.52 -4.39
C SER A 344 -61.48 26.35 -3.94
N PHE A 345 -61.24 25.80 -2.74
CA PHE A 345 -62.35 25.34 -1.88
C PHE A 345 -62.05 25.57 -0.39
N LYS A 346 -63.12 25.99 0.30
CA LYS A 346 -63.22 26.66 1.61
C LYS A 346 -62.77 25.82 2.81
N ASP A 347 -62.21 26.54 3.79
CA ASP A 347 -62.21 26.20 5.22
C ASP A 347 -63.61 25.91 5.77
N LYS A 348 -63.69 24.92 6.68
CA LYS A 348 -64.41 25.03 7.97
C LYS A 348 -64.21 23.80 8.88
N ASN A 349 -63.81 24.10 10.12
CA ASN A 349 -64.21 23.47 11.39
C ASN A 349 -63.70 22.05 11.77
N LYS A 350 -62.82 21.94 12.78
CA LYS A 350 -63.16 21.70 14.22
C LYS A 350 -61.94 21.25 15.06
N LYS A 351 -61.70 22.05 16.11
CA LYS A 351 -61.26 21.85 17.51
C LYS A 351 -60.28 20.71 17.96
N PRO A 352 -59.51 20.99 19.05
CA PRO A 352 -58.30 20.27 19.43
C PRO A 352 -58.52 19.30 20.60
N PHE A 353 -57.67 18.26 20.77
CA PHE A 353 -57.39 17.71 22.11
C PHE A 353 -56.11 16.85 22.17
N ASN A 354 -55.10 17.41 22.85
CA ASN A 354 -54.30 16.87 23.95
C ASN A 354 -53.70 15.44 23.88
N LYS A 355 -52.37 15.36 24.01
CA LYS A 355 -51.72 14.21 24.67
C LYS A 355 -50.64 14.69 25.65
N LYS A 356 -50.84 14.24 26.89
CA LYS A 356 -50.06 14.51 28.09
C LYS A 356 -48.64 13.95 28.02
N ASP A 357 -47.76 14.63 28.73
CA ASP A 357 -46.41 14.25 29.11
C ASP A 357 -46.33 12.95 29.92
N HIS A 358 -45.25 12.18 29.70
CA HIS A 358 -44.48 11.61 30.80
C HIS A 358 -42.98 11.83 30.56
N LYS A 359 -42.36 12.33 31.61
CA LYS A 359 -41.05 12.97 31.75
C LYS A 359 -40.02 11.93 32.18
N GLN A 360 -38.79 11.97 31.64
CA GLN A 360 -37.59 11.88 32.48
C GLN A 360 -36.31 12.39 31.80
N SER A 361 -35.77 13.40 32.48
CA SER A 361 -34.49 14.11 32.39
C SER A 361 -33.32 13.49 31.60
N LYS A 362 -32.74 14.31 30.71
CA LYS A 362 -31.28 14.50 30.64
C LYS A 362 -30.95 15.99 30.57
N GLY A 363 -30.04 16.41 31.44
CA GLY A 363 -29.63 17.80 31.65
C GLY A 363 -28.86 18.42 30.48
N LYS A 364 -28.74 19.74 30.55
CA LYS A 364 -28.06 20.63 29.61
C LYS A 364 -26.62 20.17 29.32
N PRO A 365 -26.10 20.34 28.08
CA PRO A 365 -24.68 20.26 27.85
C PRO A 365 -24.01 21.50 28.44
N GLU A 366 -23.13 21.32 29.42
CA GLU A 366 -22.22 22.37 29.87
C GLU A 366 -21.25 22.73 28.75
N GLU A 367 -21.17 24.04 28.48
CA GLU A 367 -20.20 24.65 27.59
C GLU A 367 -18.81 24.56 28.24
N ARG A 368 -18.03 23.53 27.87
CA ARG A 368 -16.65 23.40 28.32
C ARG A 368 -15.75 24.23 27.41
N GLU A 369 -15.18 25.31 27.95
CA GLU A 369 -14.11 26.05 27.31
C GLU A 369 -12.93 25.11 27.00
N ARG A 370 -12.49 25.10 25.74
CA ARG A 370 -11.31 24.35 25.29
C ARG A 370 -10.06 25.09 25.73
N ILE A 371 -9.45 24.67 26.83
CA ILE A 371 -8.16 25.19 27.28
C ILE A 371 -7.07 24.69 26.32
N TYR A 372 -6.60 25.56 25.43
CA TYR A 372 -5.36 25.36 24.69
C TYR A 372 -4.22 26.02 25.46
N LYS A 373 -3.47 25.23 26.24
CA LYS A 373 -2.04 25.38 26.57
C LYS A 373 -1.69 24.47 27.75
N ALA A 374 -0.87 23.46 27.47
CA ALA A 374 -0.12 22.75 28.50
C ALA A 374 1.30 23.32 28.48
N GLU A 375 1.59 24.26 29.38
CA GLU A 375 2.97 24.66 29.64
C GLU A 375 3.56 23.68 30.67
N ALA A 376 4.55 22.90 30.25
CA ALA A 376 5.30 22.04 31.16
C ALA A 376 6.15 22.92 32.09
N LYS A 377 6.07 22.69 33.41
CA LYS A 377 6.98 23.34 34.38
C LYS A 377 8.40 22.84 34.10
N THR A 378 9.22 23.70 33.50
CA THR A 378 10.66 23.44 33.35
C THR A 378 11.35 23.68 34.69
N ASN A 379 11.90 22.62 35.27
CA ASN A 379 12.75 22.75 36.45
C ASN A 379 14.16 23.13 35.95
N PRO A 380 14.73 24.29 36.32
CA PRO A 380 15.99 24.77 35.75
C PRO A 380 17.22 23.89 36.07
N ALA A 381 17.06 22.92 36.98
CA ALA A 381 18.10 21.95 37.33
C ALA A 381 18.24 20.78 36.33
N ASP A 382 17.25 20.56 35.45
CA ASP A 382 17.22 19.44 34.49
C ASP A 382 17.55 19.87 33.05
N SER A 383 18.05 21.11 32.88
CA SER A 383 18.50 21.59 31.58
C SER A 383 19.87 21.00 31.25
N PRO A 384 20.08 20.40 30.06
CA PRO A 384 21.36 19.82 29.65
C PRO A 384 22.51 20.87 29.56
N PHE A 385 22.20 22.16 29.68
CA PHE A 385 23.18 23.26 29.70
C PHE A 385 23.57 23.74 31.12
N ALA A 386 23.00 23.17 32.19
CA ALA A 386 23.30 23.60 33.56
C ALA A 386 24.79 23.43 33.94
N ILE A 387 25.47 22.45 33.34
CA ILE A 387 26.91 22.16 33.54
C ILE A 387 27.79 23.31 33.00
N LEU A 388 27.34 24.02 31.96
CA LEU A 388 28.09 25.12 31.34
C LEU A 388 28.11 26.39 32.22
N GLY A 389 27.09 26.57 33.07
CA GLY A 389 27.05 27.67 34.03
C GLY A 389 28.05 27.51 35.18
N GLN A 390 28.30 26.28 35.62
CA GLN A 390 29.24 25.98 36.70
C GLN A 390 30.71 26.13 36.26
N LEU A 391 31.03 25.83 34.99
CA LEU A 391 32.37 26.03 34.43
C LEU A 391 32.74 27.50 34.22
N LYS A 392 31.77 28.42 34.13
CA LYS A 392 32.04 29.85 33.98
C LYS A 392 32.34 30.56 35.31
N VAL A 393 31.98 29.95 36.44
CA VAL A 393 32.28 30.45 37.78
C VAL A 393 33.67 30.00 38.25
N ALA A 394 34.17 28.86 37.77
CA ALA A 394 35.48 28.33 38.15
C ALA A 394 36.69 29.05 37.51
N ASN A 395 36.50 29.88 36.48
CA ASN A 395 37.58 30.60 35.78
C ASN A 395 37.64 32.10 36.13
N LYS A 396 37.12 32.51 37.30
CA LYS A 396 37.12 33.92 37.72
C LYS A 396 37.91 34.21 39.00
N ASP A 397 38.55 33.19 39.56
CA ASP A 397 39.50 33.30 40.65
C ASP A 397 40.86 32.74 40.18
N ASP A 398 41.55 33.52 39.35
CA ASP A 398 43.02 33.54 39.19
C ASP A 398 43.44 34.93 38.66
#